data_AF-A0A257DU08-F1
#
_entry.id   AF-A0A257DU08-F1
#
_cell.length_a   1.000
_cell.length_b   1.000
_cell.length_c   1.000
_cell.angle_alpha   90.00
_cell.angle_beta   90.00
_cell.angle_gamma   90.00
#
_symmetry.space_group_name_H-M   'P 1'
#
loop_
_entity.id
_entity.type
_entity.pdbx_description
1 polymer ?
#
loop_
_entity_poly.entity_id
_entity_poly.type
_entity_poly.pdbx_seq_one_letter_code
_entity_poly.pdbx_strand_id
1 'polypeptide(L)'
;MAFRPLTARAPGVLLREAKPLKAIFGHAQRLGHLQRLLESQLQPAAREHCHVASWREGNLLLIVTDGHWATRLRYQQKRLQRQLMAFDEFASLMRIQFKVQPPTVQQGAVGHTMDLSENAAETIQATADGISDPGLRAALERLAAHAKPKA
;
A
#
# COMPACT_ATOMS: atom_id res chain seq x y z
N MET A 1 -38.75 15.17 4.67
CA MET A 1 -38.42 13.80 4.24
C MET A 1 -37.47 13.22 5.29
N ALA A 2 -37.86 12.15 5.99
CA ALA A 2 -37.07 11.59 7.08
C ALA A 2 -36.05 10.57 6.52
N PHE A 3 -34.76 10.88 6.63
CA PHE A 3 -33.68 9.94 6.29
C PHE A 3 -33.68 8.79 7.30
N ARG A 4 -33.99 7.57 6.86
CA ARG A 4 -33.79 6.36 7.66
C ARG A 4 -32.37 5.84 7.39
N PRO A 5 -31.48 5.79 8.39
CA PRO A 5 -30.17 5.19 8.21
C PRO A 5 -30.33 3.70 7.86
N LEU A 6 -29.53 3.23 6.90
CA LEU A 6 -29.45 1.83 6.53
C LEU A 6 -28.99 1.01 7.75
N THR A 7 -29.63 -0.14 8.00
CA THR A 7 -29.24 -1.05 9.08
C THR A 7 -27.79 -1.48 8.88
N ALA A 8 -26.95 -1.27 9.91
CA ALA A 8 -25.55 -1.70 9.88
C ALA A 8 -25.47 -3.22 9.63
N ARG A 9 -24.74 -3.62 8.59
CA ARG A 9 -24.45 -5.02 8.28
C ARG A 9 -22.98 -5.30 8.48
N ALA A 10 -22.65 -6.50 8.92
CA ALA A 10 -21.25 -6.92 9.01
C ALA A 10 -20.60 -6.87 7.61
N PRO A 11 -19.38 -6.32 7.45
CA PRO A 11 -18.72 -6.19 6.15
C PRO A 11 -18.62 -7.50 5.37
N GLY A 12 -18.39 -8.62 6.06
CA GLY A 12 -18.31 -9.96 5.45
C GLY A 12 -19.63 -10.44 4.83
N VAL A 13 -20.78 -9.90 5.23
CA VAL A 13 -22.08 -10.18 4.60
C VAL A 13 -22.18 -9.42 3.28
N LEU A 14 -21.81 -8.14 3.29
CA LEU A 14 -21.81 -7.27 2.11
C LEU A 14 -20.87 -7.80 1.00
N LEU A 15 -19.69 -8.27 1.39
CA LEU A 15 -18.70 -8.85 0.48
C LEU A 15 -19.17 -10.15 -0.20
N ARG A 16 -20.11 -10.88 0.43
CA ARG A 16 -20.64 -12.16 -0.09
C ARG A 16 -21.93 -12.01 -0.89
N GLU A 17 -22.71 -10.96 -0.63
CA GLU A 17 -24.01 -10.71 -1.27
C GLU A 17 -23.90 -9.96 -2.60
N ALA A 18 -23.03 -8.95 -2.68
CA ALA A 18 -22.87 -8.17 -3.91
C ALA A 18 -22.12 -8.98 -4.98
N LYS A 19 -22.77 -9.20 -6.15
CA LYS A 19 -22.25 -10.03 -7.25
C LYS A 19 -20.77 -9.78 -7.62
N PRO A 20 -20.31 -8.53 -7.89
CA PRO A 20 -18.91 -8.29 -8.24
C PRO A 20 -17.95 -8.56 -7.06
N LEU A 21 -18.39 -8.26 -5.83
CA LEU A 21 -17.56 -8.43 -4.63
C LEU A 21 -17.39 -9.90 -4.25
N LYS A 22 -18.43 -10.72 -4.46
CA LYS A 22 -18.39 -12.15 -4.15
C LYS A 22 -17.28 -12.88 -4.92
N ALA A 23 -17.12 -12.57 -6.21
CA ALA A 23 -16.09 -13.18 -7.05
C ALA A 23 -14.67 -12.79 -6.59
N ILE A 24 -14.46 -11.50 -6.31
CA ILE A 24 -13.18 -10.97 -5.82
C ILE A 24 -12.86 -11.56 -4.44
N PHE A 25 -13.85 -11.62 -3.55
CA PHE A 25 -13.70 -12.20 -2.21
C PHE A 25 -13.35 -13.68 -2.27
N GLY A 26 -14.03 -14.46 -3.10
CA GLY A 26 -13.69 -15.87 -3.31
C GLY A 26 -12.28 -16.06 -3.85
N HIS A 27 -11.83 -15.20 -4.77
CA HIS A 27 -10.45 -15.21 -5.26
C HIS A 27 -9.44 -14.88 -4.14
N ALA A 28 -9.71 -13.85 -3.34
CA ALA A 28 -8.86 -13.46 -2.21
C ALA A 28 -8.76 -14.57 -1.16
N GLN A 29 -9.87 -15.24 -0.83
CA GLN A 29 -9.87 -16.38 0.08
C GLN A 29 -9.04 -17.55 -0.47
N ARG A 30 -9.18 -17.86 -1.77
CA ARG A 30 -8.35 -18.89 -2.42
C ARG A 30 -6.88 -18.52 -2.35
N LEU A 31 -6.52 -17.28 -2.67
CA LEU A 31 -5.14 -16.81 -2.62
C LEU A 31 -4.57 -16.88 -1.19
N GLY A 32 -5.35 -16.49 -0.19
CA GLY A 32 -4.98 -16.59 1.22
C GLY A 32 -4.80 -18.03 1.70
N HIS A 33 -5.58 -18.97 1.17
CA HIS A 33 -5.37 -20.40 1.42
C HIS A 33 -4.03 -20.88 0.87
N LEU A 34 -3.73 -20.57 -0.39
CA LEU A 34 -2.45 -20.90 -1.03
C LEU A 34 -1.26 -20.25 -0.31
N GLN A 35 -1.43 -19.02 0.19
CA GLN A 35 -0.41 -18.33 0.98
C GLN A 35 -0.06 -19.10 2.26
N ARG A 36 -1.06 -19.60 3.00
CA ARG A 36 -0.82 -20.38 4.22
C ARG A 36 -0.10 -21.70 3.95
N LEU A 37 -0.45 -22.37 2.85
CA LEU A 37 0.25 -23.59 2.41
C LEU A 37 1.71 -23.29 2.08
N LEU A 38 1.98 -22.21 1.35
CA LEU A 38 3.34 -21.75 1.07
C LEU A 38 4.12 -21.48 2.36
N GLU A 39 3.55 -20.68 3.27
CA GLU A 39 4.19 -20.30 4.54
C GLU A 39 4.52 -21.50 5.43
N SER A 40 3.72 -22.57 5.36
CA SER A 40 3.98 -23.83 6.08
C SER A 40 5.27 -24.52 5.63
N GLN A 41 5.69 -24.30 4.37
CA GLN A 41 6.92 -24.86 3.81
C GLN A 41 8.12 -23.91 3.91
N LEU A 42 7.86 -22.62 4.17
CA LEU A 42 8.90 -21.60 4.33
C LEU A 42 9.44 -21.55 5.77
N GLN A 43 10.71 -21.17 5.87
CA GLN A 43 11.31 -20.82 7.16
C GLN A 43 10.60 -19.58 7.72
N PRO A 44 10.44 -19.46 9.06
CA PRO A 44 9.73 -18.33 9.68
C PRO A 44 10.21 -16.97 9.18
N ALA A 45 11.52 -16.79 9.08
CA ALA A 45 12.13 -15.55 8.61
C ALA A 45 11.83 -15.20 7.14
N ALA A 46 11.41 -16.15 6.30
CA ALA A 46 11.11 -15.90 4.88
C ALA A 46 9.62 -15.57 4.63
N ARG A 47 8.73 -15.81 5.61
CA ARG A 47 7.27 -15.71 5.41
C ARG A 47 6.82 -14.27 5.13
N GLU A 48 7.41 -13.31 5.83
CA GLU A 48 7.11 -11.88 5.66
C GLU A 48 7.64 -11.30 4.34
N HIS A 49 8.54 -12.03 3.69
CA HIS A 49 9.24 -11.57 2.49
C HIS A 49 8.77 -12.25 1.21
N CYS A 50 7.80 -13.16 1.28
CA CYS A 50 7.38 -13.98 0.14
C CYS A 50 5.86 -14.18 0.12
N HIS A 51 5.21 -13.68 -0.94
CA HIS A 51 3.76 -13.74 -1.09
C HIS A 51 3.33 -14.38 -2.41
N VAL A 52 2.25 -15.15 -2.39
CA VAL A 52 1.61 -15.69 -3.60
C VAL A 52 0.93 -14.55 -4.34
N ALA A 53 1.38 -14.28 -5.56
CA ALA A 53 0.77 -13.28 -6.43
C ALA A 53 -0.25 -13.91 -7.39
N SER A 54 0.07 -15.08 -7.94
CA SER A 54 -0.85 -15.85 -8.78
C SER A 54 -0.49 -17.32 -8.81
N TRP A 55 -1.52 -18.16 -9.00
CA TRP A 55 -1.41 -19.59 -9.23
C TRP A 55 -2.36 -19.98 -10.34
N ARG A 56 -1.81 -20.29 -11.53
CA ARG A 56 -2.58 -20.64 -12.74
C ARG A 56 -1.73 -21.54 -13.63
N GLU A 57 -2.34 -22.53 -14.28
CA GLU A 57 -1.70 -23.33 -15.34
C GLU A 57 -0.32 -23.90 -14.95
N GLY A 58 -0.20 -24.39 -13.71
CA GLY A 58 1.05 -24.96 -13.21
C GLY A 58 2.17 -23.95 -12.93
N ASN A 59 1.90 -22.65 -13.04
CA ASN A 59 2.84 -21.58 -12.75
C ASN A 59 2.46 -20.86 -11.45
N LEU A 60 3.36 -20.93 -10.46
CA LEU A 60 3.26 -20.20 -9.21
C LEU A 60 4.13 -18.95 -9.26
N LEU A 61 3.51 -17.77 -9.23
CA LEU A 61 4.21 -16.49 -9.14
C LEU A 61 4.29 -16.05 -7.68
N LEU A 62 5.51 -15.85 -7.20
CA LEU A 62 5.81 -15.34 -5.87
C LEU A 62 6.39 -13.93 -5.98
N ILE A 63 5.82 -13.00 -5.23
CA ILE A 63 6.38 -11.67 -5.00
C ILE A 63 7.33 -11.76 -3.81
N VAL A 64 8.52 -11.21 -3.98
CA VAL A 64 9.57 -11.17 -2.96
C VAL A 64 9.98 -9.73 -2.69
N THR A 65 10.18 -9.37 -1.43
CA THR A 65 10.48 -7.97 -1.03
C THR A 65 11.79 -7.44 -1.62
N ASP A 66 12.83 -8.27 -1.72
CA ASP A 66 14.15 -7.83 -2.15
C ASP A 66 14.95 -8.96 -2.83
N GLY A 67 16.11 -8.58 -3.39
CA GLY A 67 16.99 -9.49 -4.11
C GLY A 67 17.67 -10.54 -3.22
N HIS A 68 17.87 -10.27 -1.93
CA HIS A 68 18.50 -11.21 -1.01
C HIS A 68 17.59 -12.44 -0.80
N TRP A 69 16.32 -12.19 -0.47
CA TRP A 69 15.35 -13.28 -0.32
C TRP A 69 15.06 -14.00 -1.63
N ALA A 70 15.00 -13.27 -2.75
CA ALA A 70 14.75 -13.89 -4.04
C ALA A 70 15.87 -14.86 -4.43
N THR A 71 17.13 -14.49 -4.14
CA THR A 71 18.29 -15.34 -4.40
C THR A 71 18.25 -16.60 -3.53
N ARG A 72 17.97 -16.46 -2.23
CA ARG A 72 17.84 -17.60 -1.30
C ARG A 72 16.73 -18.57 -1.70
N LEU A 73 15.55 -18.04 -2.06
CA LEU A 73 14.42 -18.86 -2.50
C LEU A 73 14.71 -19.57 -3.83
N ARG A 74 15.41 -18.93 -4.77
CA ARG A 74 15.86 -19.56 -6.03
C ARG A 74 16.79 -20.74 -5.77
N TYR A 75 17.75 -20.61 -4.86
CA TYR A 75 18.61 -21.75 -4.49
C TYR A 75 17.83 -22.92 -3.87
N GLN A 76 16.75 -22.62 -3.15
CA GLN A 76 15.88 -23.63 -2.55
C GLN A 76 14.72 -24.07 -3.45
N GLN A 77 14.62 -23.56 -4.69
CA GLN A 77 13.43 -23.73 -5.54
C GLN A 77 13.08 -25.20 -5.75
N LYS A 78 14.04 -26.07 -6.06
CA LYS A 78 13.79 -27.51 -6.27
C LYS A 78 13.27 -28.21 -5.02
N ARG A 79 13.70 -27.77 -3.83
CA ARG A 79 13.19 -28.30 -2.55
C ARG A 79 11.77 -27.80 -2.31
N LEU A 80 11.57 -26.48 -2.43
CA LEU A 80 10.29 -25.84 -2.22
C LEU A 80 9.22 -26.39 -3.17
N GLN A 81 9.54 -26.56 -4.45
CA GLN A 81 8.64 -27.14 -5.45
C GLN A 81 8.18 -28.55 -5.05
N ARG A 82 9.11 -29.43 -4.65
CA ARG A 82 8.75 -30.78 -4.18
C ARG A 82 7.85 -30.76 -2.95
N GLN A 83 8.13 -29.87 -2.01
CA GLN A 83 7.33 -29.70 -0.79
C GLN A 83 5.93 -29.17 -1.10
N LEU A 84 5.81 -28.22 -2.03
CA LEU A 84 4.52 -27.68 -2.45
C LEU A 84 3.69 -28.71 -3.20
N MET A 85 4.31 -29.50 -4.10
CA MET A 85 3.63 -30.57 -4.85
C MET A 85 3.05 -31.68 -3.96
N ALA A 86 3.41 -31.75 -2.68
CA ALA A 86 2.77 -32.66 -1.73
C ALA A 86 1.35 -32.23 -1.34
N PHE A 87 0.96 -30.99 -1.62
CA PHE A 87 -0.40 -30.49 -1.46
C PHE A 87 -1.19 -30.63 -2.77
N ASP A 88 -2.44 -31.08 -2.66
CA ASP A 88 -3.34 -31.26 -3.80
C ASP A 88 -3.52 -29.96 -4.60
N GLU A 89 -3.53 -28.81 -3.94
CA GLU A 89 -3.68 -27.50 -4.57
C GLU A 89 -2.53 -27.16 -5.54
N PHE A 90 -1.35 -27.73 -5.32
CA PHE A 90 -0.14 -27.53 -6.11
C PHE A 90 0.30 -28.81 -6.85
N ALA A 91 -0.56 -29.82 -6.96
CA ALA A 91 -0.22 -31.09 -7.62
C ALA A 91 0.26 -30.89 -9.07
N SER A 92 -0.25 -29.85 -9.76
CA SER A 92 0.14 -29.49 -11.13
C SER A 92 1.28 -28.47 -11.20
N LEU A 93 2.04 -28.24 -10.13
CA LEU A 93 3.12 -27.25 -10.09
C LEU A 93 4.32 -27.64 -10.97
N MET A 94 4.44 -26.94 -12.09
CA MET A 94 5.53 -27.11 -13.04
C MET A 94 6.67 -26.13 -12.78
N ARG A 95 6.35 -24.88 -12.41
CA ARG A 95 7.34 -23.80 -12.29
C ARG A 95 6.99 -22.82 -11.18
N ILE A 96 8.02 -22.40 -10.44
CA ILE A 96 7.96 -21.26 -9.52
C ILE A 96 8.68 -20.08 -10.18
N GLN A 97 8.03 -18.92 -10.20
CA GLN A 97 8.59 -17.66 -10.68
C GLN A 97 8.72 -16.69 -9.50
N PHE A 98 9.89 -16.05 -9.38
CA PHE A 98 10.14 -15.07 -8.32
C PHE A 98 10.27 -13.68 -8.93
N LYS A 99 9.36 -12.78 -8.59
CA LYS A 99 9.39 -11.37 -8.96
C LYS A 99 9.75 -10.53 -7.74
N VAL A 100 10.85 -9.79 -7.83
CA VAL A 100 11.22 -8.85 -6.77
C VAL A 100 10.38 -7.60 -6.91
N GLN A 101 9.67 -7.24 -5.85
CA GLN A 101 8.92 -5.99 -5.74
C GLN A 101 9.24 -5.39 -4.36
N PRO A 102 10.11 -4.36 -4.32
CA PRO A 102 10.38 -3.62 -3.10
C PRO A 102 9.08 -3.10 -2.50
N PRO A 103 8.93 -3.12 -1.16
CA PRO A 103 7.81 -2.46 -0.53
C PRO A 103 7.80 -1.01 -0.98
N THR A 104 6.66 -0.55 -1.49
CA THR A 104 6.44 0.86 -1.75
C THR A 104 6.59 1.57 -0.42
N VAL A 105 7.72 2.25 -0.23
CA VAL A 105 7.88 3.18 0.88
C VAL A 105 6.70 4.12 0.76
N GLN A 106 5.79 4.08 1.73
CA GLN A 106 4.75 5.09 1.81
C GLN A 106 5.51 6.41 1.87
N GLN A 107 5.48 7.17 0.78
CA GLN A 107 5.90 8.56 0.84
C GLN A 107 5.01 9.13 1.93
N GLY A 108 5.60 9.42 3.10
CA GLY A 108 4.86 10.00 4.22
C GLY A 108 4.03 11.13 3.65
N ALA A 109 2.75 11.18 4.02
CA ALA A 109 1.80 12.15 3.48
C ALA A 109 2.52 13.48 3.33
N VAL A 110 2.70 13.92 2.07
CA VAL A 110 3.42 15.16 1.76
C VAL A 110 2.82 16.20 2.68
N GLY A 111 3.59 16.64 3.67
CA GLY A 111 3.07 17.46 4.74
C GLY A 111 2.30 18.60 4.11
N HIS A 112 1.05 18.82 4.54
CA HIS A 112 0.28 19.94 4.04
C HIS A 112 1.17 21.17 4.12
N THR A 113 1.46 21.78 2.98
CA THR A 113 2.07 23.10 2.95
C THR A 113 1.09 23.98 3.71
N MET A 114 1.48 24.48 4.88
CA MET A 114 0.66 25.43 5.62
C MET A 114 0.49 26.64 4.71
N ASP A 115 -0.67 26.76 4.05
CA ASP A 115 -1.00 27.93 3.26
C ASP A 115 -1.22 29.11 4.23
N LEU A 116 -0.60 30.25 3.93
CA LEU A 116 -0.77 31.48 4.71
C LEU A 116 -2.19 32.01 4.50
N SER A 117 -2.93 32.23 5.59
CA SER A 117 -4.27 32.82 5.52
C SER A 117 -4.21 34.31 5.19
N GLU A 118 -5.28 34.86 4.61
CA GLU A 118 -5.36 36.29 4.25
C GLU A 118 -5.13 37.20 5.47
N ASN A 119 -5.72 36.87 6.63
CA ASN A 119 -5.55 37.65 7.86
C ASN A 119 -4.09 37.62 8.36
N ALA A 120 -3.42 36.47 8.26
CA ALA A 120 -2.01 36.37 8.62
C ALA A 120 -1.13 37.18 7.66
N ALA A 121 -1.42 37.19 6.36
CA ALA A 121 -0.72 38.03 5.39
C ALA A 121 -0.93 39.53 5.63
N GLU A 122 -2.16 39.96 5.94
CA GLU A 122 -2.45 41.36 6.28
C GLU A 122 -1.66 41.82 7.51
N THR A 123 -1.61 40.97 8.54
CA THR A 123 -0.82 41.25 9.75
C THR A 123 0.68 41.35 9.44
N ILE A 124 1.21 40.47 8.60
CA ILE A 124 2.62 40.50 8.18
C ILE A 124 2.92 41.74 7.34
N GLN A 125 2.01 42.14 6.45
CA GLN A 125 2.14 43.36 5.64
C GLN A 125 2.15 44.62 6.51
N ALA A 126 1.20 44.74 7.44
CA ALA A 126 1.15 45.85 8.39
C ALA A 126 2.41 45.93 9.26
N THR A 127 3.00 44.77 9.59
CA THR A 127 4.28 44.72 10.30
C THR A 127 5.44 45.20 9.42
N ALA A 128 5.45 44.83 8.13
CA ALA A 128 6.48 45.24 7.18
C ALA A 128 6.50 46.78 6.98
N ASP A 129 5.32 47.41 6.94
CA ASP A 129 5.18 48.87 6.78
C ASP A 129 5.84 49.65 7.92
N GLY A 130 5.96 49.05 9.12
CA GLY A 130 6.61 49.63 10.29
C GLY A 130 8.13 49.38 10.38
N ILE A 131 8.73 48.61 9.46
CA ILE A 131 10.14 48.23 9.53
C ILE A 131 11.01 49.19 8.70
N SER A 132 12.02 49.77 9.36
CA SER A 132 12.98 50.69 8.72
C SER A 132 14.09 49.98 7.95
N ASP A 133 14.43 48.73 8.33
CA ASP A 133 15.45 47.96 7.62
C ASP A 133 14.91 47.47 6.27
N PRO A 134 15.52 47.87 5.13
CA PRO A 134 14.98 47.56 3.81
C PRO A 134 15.05 46.07 3.47
N GLY A 135 16.01 45.33 4.01
CA GLY A 135 16.17 43.90 3.74
C GLY A 135 15.09 43.08 4.45
N LEU A 136 14.83 43.39 5.71
CA LEU A 136 13.80 42.74 6.51
C LEU A 136 12.39 43.10 6.01
N ARG A 137 12.16 44.37 5.66
CA ARG A 137 10.89 44.80 5.06
C ARG A 137 10.57 44.01 3.79
N ALA A 138 11.51 43.95 2.85
CA ALA A 138 11.32 43.22 1.61
C ALA A 138 11.10 41.71 1.83
N ALA A 139 11.72 41.13 2.86
CA ALA A 139 11.50 39.73 3.22
C ALA A 139 10.07 39.48 3.75
N LEU A 140 9.54 40.40 4.57
CA LEU A 140 8.18 40.31 5.12
C LEU A 140 7.11 40.57 4.05
N GLU A 141 7.28 41.56 3.18
CA GLU A 141 6.40 41.82 2.03
C GLU A 141 6.32 40.58 1.12
N ARG A 142 7.47 39.97 0.82
CA ARG A 142 7.53 38.75 0.03
C ARG A 142 6.82 37.58 0.72
N LEU A 143 6.86 37.49 2.05
CA LEU A 143 6.14 36.47 2.81
C LEU A 143 4.62 36.70 2.77
N ALA A 144 4.16 37.94 2.93
CA ALA A 144 2.73 38.28 2.88
C ALA A 144 2.11 37.96 1.51
N ALA A 145 2.88 38.15 0.42
CA ALA A 145 2.44 37.87 -0.95
C ALA A 145 2.13 36.39 -1.26
N HIS A 146 2.48 35.46 -0.36
CA HIS A 146 2.23 34.02 -0.54
C HIS A 146 0.88 33.54 0.04
N ALA A 147 0.03 34.44 0.56
CA ALA A 147 -1.31 34.05 0.98
C ALA A 147 -2.18 33.62 -0.20
N LYS A 148 -2.94 32.55 0.01
CA LYS A 148 -3.95 32.09 -0.94
C LYS A 148 -5.36 32.37 -0.38
N PRO A 149 -6.27 32.87 -1.22
CA PRO A 149 -7.67 33.04 -0.82
C PRO A 149 -8.25 31.68 -0.46
N LYS A 150 -8.87 31.60 0.72
CA LYS A 150 -9.56 30.40 1.17
C LYS A 150 -10.87 30.29 0.37
N ALA A 151 -10.92 29.37 -0.60
CA ALA A 151 -12.15 29.03 -1.33
C ALA A 151 -13.17 28.31 -0.44
#